data_AF-A0A0E9LWS6-F1
#
_entry.id   AF-A0A0E9LWS6-F1
#
_cell.length_a   1.000
_cell.length_b   1.000
_cell.length_c   1.000
_cell.angle_alpha   90.00
_cell.angle_beta   90.00
_cell.angle_gamma   90.00
#
_symmetry.space_group_name_H-M   'P 1'
#
loop_
_entity.id
_entity.type
_entity.pdbx_description
1 polymer ?
#
loop_
_entity_poly.entity_id
_entity_poly.type
_entity_poly.pdbx_seq_one_letter_code
_entity_poly.pdbx_strand_id
1 'polypeptide(L)' 'MKKGTVSKAVVVRTKKEIRRGDGSYIRFDDNACVLLNNVGEMRGTRIFGPIPREMREGYMKIVSLAPEVL' A
#
# COMPACT_ATOMS: atom_id res chain seq x y z
N MET A 1 -5.34 -11.10 14.68
CA MET A 1 -4.64 -12.14 13.88
C MET A 1 -3.87 -13.04 14.82
N LYS A 2 -3.80 -14.36 14.57
CA LYS A 2 -2.96 -15.26 15.37
C LYS A 2 -1.52 -15.14 14.90
N LYS A 3 -0.58 -15.07 15.83
CA LYS A 3 0.86 -15.06 15.54
C LYS A 3 1.21 -16.31 14.72
N GLY A 4 1.97 -16.15 13.64
CA GLY A 4 2.36 -17.24 12.73
C GLY A 4 1.40 -17.53 11.57
N THR A 5 0.33 -16.74 11.40
CA THR A 5 -0.57 -16.90 10.24
C THR A 5 0.08 -16.33 8.98
N VAL A 6 0.21 -17.14 7.93
CA VAL A 6 0.66 -16.68 6.61
C VAL A 6 -0.47 -15.90 5.94
N SER A 7 -0.17 -14.73 5.38
CA SER A 7 -1.15 -13.88 4.69
C SER A 7 -0.49 -13.16 3.53
N LYS A 8 -1.27 -12.88 2.48
CA LYS A 8 -0.83 -12.02 1.38
C LYS A 8 -0.85 -10.57 1.82
N ALA A 9 0.07 -9.78 1.31
CA ALA A 9 0.17 -8.36 1.61
C ALA A 9 0.65 -7.60 0.38
N VAL A 10 0.23 -6.34 0.24
CA VAL A 10 0.79 -5.41 -0.74
C VAL A 10 1.63 -4.38 0.01
N VAL A 11 2.83 -4.13 -0.49
CA VAL A 11 3.70 -3.08 0.04
C VAL A 11 3.16 -1.73 -0.43
N VAL A 12 2.86 -0.82 0.51
CA VAL A 12 2.34 0.53 0.21
C VAL A 12 3.42 1.60 0.34
N ARG A 13 4.37 1.44 1.27
CA ARG A 13 5.45 2.39 1.50
C ARG A 13 6.78 1.67 1.55
N THR A 14 7.77 2.26 0.90
CA THR A 14 9.15 1.77 0.89
C THR A 14 10.13 2.90 1.21
N LYS A 15 11.11 2.59 2.05
CA LYS A 15 12.30 3.42 2.26
C LYS A 15 13.17 3.54 1.02
N LYS A 16 13.13 2.53 0.15
CA LYS A 16 13.82 2.59 -1.14
C LYS A 16 13.01 3.47 -2.09
N GLU A 17 13.74 4.30 -2.84
CA GLU A 17 13.17 5.16 -3.87
C GLU A 17 12.55 4.33 -5.01
N ILE A 18 11.38 4.76 -5.45
CA ILE A 18 10.69 4.22 -6.63
C ILE A 18 10.69 5.30 -7.69
N ARG A 19 11.12 4.94 -8.90
CA ARG A 19 11.10 5.84 -10.06
C ARG A 19 9.72 5.81 -10.70
N ARG A 20 9.12 6.98 -10.87
CA ARG A 20 7.85 7.18 -11.57
C ARG A 20 8.06 7.33 -13.07
N GLY A 21 6.99 7.08 -13.83
CA GLY A 21 6.99 7.21 -15.30
C GLY A 21 7.21 8.65 -15.78
N ASP A 22 6.89 9.64 -14.95
CA ASP A 22 7.18 11.07 -15.19
C ASP A 22 8.64 11.46 -14.90
N GLY A 23 9.47 10.52 -14.42
CA GLY A 23 10.88 10.74 -14.08
C GLY A 23 11.12 11.21 -12.64
N SER A 24 10.06 11.46 -11.86
CA SER A 24 10.19 11.78 -10.44
C SER A 24 10.51 10.54 -9.60
N TYR A 25 11.02 10.76 -8.38
CA TYR A 25 11.31 9.69 -7.43
C TYR A 25 10.47 9.88 -6.17
N ILE A 26 9.81 8.81 -5.73
CA ILE A 26 9.08 8.79 -4.47
C ILE A 26 9.78 7.87 -3.47
N ARG A 27 9.89 8.34 -2.22
CA ARG A 27 10.46 7.60 -1.10
C ARG A 27 9.67 7.94 0.16
N PHE A 28 9.53 6.95 1.05
CA PHE A 28 8.93 7.11 2.37
C PHE A 28 9.97 6.94 3.49
N ASP A 29 9.62 7.39 4.69
CA ASP A 29 10.45 7.23 5.87
C ASP A 29 10.35 5.84 6.50
N ASP A 30 9.26 5.11 6.27
CA ASP A 30 9.00 3.78 6.82
C ASP A 30 8.58 2.78 5.74
N ASN A 31 8.70 1.49 6.06
CA ASN A 31 8.16 0.42 5.24
C ASN A 31 6.81 0.00 5.82
N ALA A 32 5.76 -0.02 4.98
CA ALA A 32 4.43 -0.42 5.40
C ALA A 32 3.76 -1.30 4.33
N CYS A 33 2.88 -2.20 4.79
CA CYS A 33 2.10 -3.08 3.92
C CYS A 33 0.65 -3.17 4.37
N VAL A 34 -0.24 -3.46 3.42
CA VAL A 34 -1.66 -3.71 3.64
C VAL A 34 -1.93 -5.19 3.42
N LEU A 35 -2.58 -5.81 4.39
CA LEU A 35 -2.91 -7.24 4.33
C LEU A 35 -4.10 -7.48 3.41
N LEU A 36 -3.96 -8.48 2.54
CA LEU A 36 -4.98 -8.91 1.60
C LEU A 36 -5.62 -10.23 2.02
N ASN A 37 -6.83 -10.47 1.50
CA ASN A 37 -7.46 -11.78 1.49
C ASN A 37 -7.01 -12.61 0.27
N ASN A 38 -7.51 -13.84 0.16
CA ASN A 38 -7.18 -14.73 -0.96
C ASN A 38 -7.73 -14.26 -2.32
N VAL A 39 -8.75 -13.38 -2.29
CA VAL A 39 -9.40 -12.78 -3.46
C VAL A 39 -8.64 -11.53 -3.94
N GLY A 40 -7.63 -11.08 -3.20
CA GLY A 40 -6.84 -9.90 -3.55
C GLY A 40 -7.40 -8.57 -3.01
N GLU A 41 -8.43 -8.62 -2.17
CA GLU A 41 -9.00 -7.43 -1.54
C GLU A 41 -8.38 -7.15 -0.17
N MET A 42 -8.43 -5.89 0.27
CA MET A 42 -7.98 -5.53 1.61
C MET A 42 -8.76 -6.27 2.69
N ARG A 43 -8.04 -6.77 3.70
CA ARG A 43 -8.66 -7.43 4.86
C ARG A 43 -9.08 -6.44 5.96
N GLY A 44 -8.49 -5.25 5.96
CA GLY A 44 -8.80 -4.17 6.91
C GLY A 44 -9.87 -3.21 6.39
N THR A 45 -10.36 -2.34 7.27
CA THR A 45 -11.38 -1.32 6.95
C THR A 45 -10.82 0.10 6.89
N ARG A 46 -9.59 0.33 7.38
CA ARG A 46 -8.95 1.65 7.43
C ARG A 46 -7.46 1.57 7.11
N ILE A 47 -6.95 2.60 6.45
CA ILE A 47 -5.55 2.78 6.11
C ILE A 47 -4.96 3.93 6.91
N PHE A 48 -3.69 3.80 7.28
CA PHE A 48 -2.94 4.80 8.03
C PHE A 48 -1.76 5.32 7.22
N GLY A 49 -1.63 6.64 7.20
CA GLY A 49 -0.55 7.36 6.53
C GLY A 49 -0.75 7.50 5.01
N PRO A 50 0.22 8.17 4.35
CA PRO A 50 0.15 8.48 2.93
C PRO A 50 0.36 7.22 2.08
N ILE A 51 -0.24 7.23 0.88
CA ILE A 51 -0.13 6.15 -0.10
C ILE A 51 0.27 6.71 -1.49
N PRO A 52 1.13 5.99 -2.24
CA PRO A 52 1.48 6.35 -3.61
C PRO A 52 0.29 6.21 -4.58
N ARG A 53 0.13 7.16 -5.51
CA ARG A 53 -0.87 7.16 -6.59
C ARG A 53 -0.84 5.93 -7.48
N GLU A 54 0.31 5.29 -7.58
CA GLU A 54 0.57 4.07 -8.35
C GLU A 54 -0.36 2.92 -7.94
N MET A 55 -0.86 2.92 -6.71
CA MET A 55 -1.79 1.90 -6.21
C MET A 55 -3.18 1.95 -6.86
N ARG A 56 -3.47 2.94 -7.71
CA ARG A 56 -4.72 3.00 -8.49
C ARG A 56 -4.81 1.86 -9.51
N GLU A 57 -3.68 1.39 -10.04
CA GLU A 57 -3.63 0.27 -10.99
C GLU A 57 -3.72 -1.08 -10.25
N GLY A 58 -4.93 -1.41 -9.79
CA GLY A 58 -5.26 -2.73 -9.22
C GLY A 58 -5.70 -2.72 -7.76
N TYR A 59 -5.50 -1.63 -7.01
CA TYR A 59 -5.88 -1.53 -5.60
C TYR A 59 -6.72 -0.28 -5.29
N MET A 60 -7.73 -0.01 -6.12
CA MET A 60 -8.59 1.17 -5.99
C MET A 60 -9.20 1.34 -4.59
N LYS A 61 -9.64 0.25 -3.95
CA LYS A 61 -10.19 0.27 -2.57
C LYS A 61 -9.17 0.82 -1.55
N ILE A 62 -7.88 0.56 -1.76
CA ILE A 62 -6.79 1.05 -0.89
C ILE A 62 -6.68 2.57 -1.03
N VAL A 63 -6.66 3.07 -2.26
CA VAL A 63 -6.54 4.52 -2.54
C VAL A 63 -7.76 5.28 -2.03
N SER A 64 -8.98 4.74 -2.18
CA SER A 64 -10.21 5.42 -1.73
C SER A 64 -10.31 5.59 -0.21
N LEU A 65 -9.67 4.72 0.56
CA LEU A 65 -9.69 4.75 2.04
C LEU A 65 -8.44 5.41 2.63
N ALA A 66 -7.49 5.82 1.79
CA ALA A 66 -6.27 6.47 2.23
C ALA A 66 -6.56 7.93 2.63
N PRO A 67 -5.99 8.41 3.76
CA PRO A 67 -6.17 9.80 4.18
C PRO A 67 -5.43 10.78 3.27
N GLU A 68 -4.32 10.37 2.65
CA GLU A 68 -3.48 11.22 1.81
C GLU A 68 -2.86 10.40 0.68
N VAL A 69 -2.77 10.99 -0.52
CA VAL A 69 -2.33 10.31 -1.75
C VAL A 69 -1.26 11.15 -2.47
N LEU A 70 -0.05 10.59 -2.59
CA LEU A 70 1.17 11.23 -3.13
C LEU A 70 1.51 10.74 -4.52
#